data_AF-A0A323TGX8-F1
#
_entry.id   AF-A0A323TGX8-F1
#
_cell.length_a   1.000
_cell.length_b   1.000
_cell.length_c   1.000
_cell.angle_alpha   90.00
_cell.angle_beta   90.00
_cell.angle_gamma   90.00
#
_symmetry.space_group_name_H-M   'P 1'
#
loop_
_entity.id
_entity.type
_entity.pdbx_description
1 polymer ?
#
loop_
_entity_poly.entity_id
_entity_poly.type
_entity_poly.pdbx_seq_one_letter_code
_entity_poly.pdbx_strand_id
1 'polypeptide(L)'
;MKNYQDLLTEVESAIQYVSECYIKDDHDIGDRLLKSVMLGLIPYNEENLTIQSIMHHDRDAMNHLTKFQEAVRWAVNVDEVFPDEQQRMRFIHETLLPRKQKWKAIIDKYLITH
;
A
#
# COMPACT_ATOMS: atom_id res chain seq x y z
N MET A 1 -8.72 1.01 14.67
CA MET A 1 -7.92 0.03 13.90
C MET A 1 -8.75 -0.78 12.92
N LYS A 2 -9.97 -1.24 13.25
CA LYS A 2 -10.84 -1.97 12.30
C LYS A 2 -11.07 -1.22 10.98
N ASN A 3 -11.45 0.05 11.02
CA ASN A 3 -11.61 0.87 9.81
C ASN A 3 -10.32 0.96 8.96
N TYR A 4 -9.15 0.87 9.58
CA TYR A 4 -7.88 0.87 8.85
C TYR A 4 -7.58 -0.48 8.20
N GLN A 5 -7.95 -1.59 8.85
CA GLN A 5 -7.91 -2.92 8.26
C GLN A 5 -8.86 -3.05 7.07
N ASP A 6 -10.07 -2.50 7.18
CA ASP A 6 -11.06 -2.47 6.10
C ASP A 6 -10.51 -1.68 4.90
N LEU A 7 -9.94 -0.49 5.15
CA LEU A 7 -9.24 0.29 4.13
C LEU A 7 -8.12 -0.50 3.44
N LEU A 8 -7.26 -1.21 4.20
CA LEU A 8 -6.19 -2.03 3.63
C LEU A 8 -6.71 -3.19 2.77
N THR A 9 -7.94 -3.65 3.02
CA THR A 9 -8.61 -4.70 2.25
C THR A 9 -9.17 -4.11 0.94
N GLU A 10 -9.83 -2.95 1.01
CA GLU A 10 -10.32 -2.23 -0.18
C GLU A 10 -9.17 -1.86 -1.14
N VAL A 11 -8.04 -1.41 -0.59
CA VAL A 11 -6.82 -1.13 -1.35
C VAL A 11 -6.32 -2.36 -2.10
N GLU A 12 -6.46 -3.56 -1.54
CA GLU A 12 -6.04 -4.80 -2.22
C GLU A 12 -6.86 -5.06 -3.47
N SER A 13 -8.18 -4.91 -3.38
CA SER A 13 -9.08 -5.04 -4.52
C SER A 13 -8.78 -3.99 -5.59
N ALA A 14 -8.45 -2.77 -5.20
CA ALA A 14 -8.05 -1.73 -6.14
C ALA A 14 -6.73 -2.07 -6.85
N ILE A 15 -5.70 -2.53 -6.13
CA ILE A 15 -4.42 -2.95 -6.72
C ILE A 15 -4.65 -4.08 -7.74
N GLN A 16 -5.49 -5.06 -7.41
CA GLN A 16 -5.82 -6.15 -8.31
C GLN A 16 -6.42 -5.64 -9.62
N TYR A 17 -7.35 -4.67 -9.54
CA TYR A 17 -7.94 -4.06 -10.72
C TYR A 17 -6.92 -3.24 -11.53
N VAL A 18 -5.99 -2.55 -10.87
CA VAL A 18 -4.89 -1.85 -11.56
C VAL A 18 -4.05 -2.83 -12.39
N SER A 19 -3.72 -4.01 -11.84
CA SER A 19 -3.04 -5.07 -12.62
C SER A 19 -3.83 -5.47 -13.86
N GLU A 20 -5.16 -5.59 -13.76
CA GLU A 20 -6.00 -5.91 -14.91
C GLU A 20 -6.01 -4.79 -15.96
N CYS A 21 -6.01 -3.53 -15.54
CA CYS A 21 -5.89 -2.38 -16.45
C CYS A 21 -4.58 -2.44 -17.25
N TYR A 22 -3.46 -2.76 -16.60
CA TYR A 22 -2.18 -2.88 -17.30
C TYR A 22 -2.20 -4.00 -18.36
N ILE A 23 -2.76 -5.16 -18.02
CA ILE A 23 -2.91 -6.28 -18.97
C ILE A 23 -3.80 -5.92 -20.18
N LYS A 24 -4.77 -5.02 -20.00
CA LYS A 24 -5.73 -4.59 -21.04
C LYS A 24 -5.29 -3.36 -21.84
N ASP A 25 -4.07 -2.86 -21.62
CA ASP A 25 -3.56 -1.62 -22.22
C ASP A 25 -4.30 -0.34 -21.75
N ASP A 26 -5.04 -0.42 -20.64
CA ASP A 26 -5.78 0.69 -20.02
C ASP A 26 -4.90 1.43 -18.98
N HIS A 27 -3.66 1.77 -19.34
CA HIS A 27 -2.63 2.20 -18.38
C HIS A 27 -3.00 3.47 -17.61
N ASP A 28 -3.54 4.48 -18.29
CA ASP A 28 -3.95 5.75 -17.66
C ASP A 28 -5.09 5.55 -16.64
N ILE A 29 -5.99 4.60 -16.87
CA ILE A 29 -7.05 4.26 -15.90
C ILE A 29 -6.42 3.59 -14.68
N GLY A 30 -5.51 2.64 -14.91
CA GLY A 30 -4.75 1.96 -13.85
C GLY A 30 -3.95 2.94 -13.00
N ASP A 31 -3.19 3.84 -13.62
CA ASP A 31 -2.35 4.83 -12.93
C ASP A 31 -3.20 5.80 -12.09
N ARG A 32 -4.29 6.33 -12.66
CA ARG A 32 -5.20 7.24 -11.94
C ARG A 32 -5.86 6.57 -10.74
N LEU A 33 -6.31 5.32 -10.90
CA LEU A 33 -6.89 4.57 -9.78
C LEU A 33 -5.84 4.30 -8.70
N LEU A 34 -4.66 3.81 -9.10
CA LEU A 34 -3.56 3.53 -8.18
C LEU A 34 -3.21 4.77 -7.37
N LYS A 35 -2.98 5.89 -8.05
CA LYS A 35 -2.68 7.17 -7.41
C LYS A 35 -3.77 7.61 -6.44
N SER A 36 -5.04 7.57 -6.88
CA SER A 36 -6.18 7.98 -6.05
C SER A 36 -6.28 7.17 -4.76
N VAL A 37 -6.13 5.84 -4.85
CA VAL A 37 -6.22 4.95 -3.69
C VAL A 37 -5.03 5.11 -2.76
N MET A 38 -3.82 5.26 -3.32
CA MET A 38 -2.58 5.38 -2.54
C MET A 38 -2.47 6.72 -1.83
N LEU A 39 -3.00 7.81 -2.39
CA LEU A 39 -3.11 9.10 -1.69
C LEU A 39 -3.89 8.99 -0.38
N GLY A 40 -4.93 8.14 -0.34
CA GLY A 40 -5.69 7.85 0.89
C GLY A 40 -4.86 7.20 2.00
N LEU A 41 -3.72 6.59 1.67
CA LEU A 41 -2.84 5.91 2.62
C LEU A 41 -1.69 6.78 3.17
N ILE A 42 -1.43 7.95 2.56
CA ILE A 42 -0.35 8.86 2.97
C ILE A 42 -0.44 9.29 4.45
N PRO A 43 -1.62 9.59 5.03
CA PRO A 43 -1.71 9.98 6.43
C PRO A 43 -1.41 8.86 7.44
N TYR A 44 -1.36 7.60 6.99
CA TYR A 44 -1.14 6.42 7.83
C TYR A 44 0.32 6.02 7.87
N ASN A 45 1.20 7.00 8.09
CA ASN A 45 2.65 6.82 8.11
C ASN A 45 3.20 6.74 9.54
N GLU A 46 4.52 6.72 9.68
CA GLU A 46 5.19 6.63 10.98
C GLU A 46 4.98 7.85 11.88
N GLU A 47 4.53 8.99 11.37
CA GLU A 47 4.17 10.17 12.19
C GLU A 47 2.71 10.11 12.68
N ASN A 48 1.92 9.15 12.20
CA ASN A 48 0.53 9.00 12.61
C ASN A 48 0.44 8.67 14.11
N LEU A 49 -0.15 9.59 14.88
CA LEU A 49 -0.23 9.48 16.34
C LEU A 49 -0.93 8.21 16.82
N THR A 50 -1.96 7.74 16.11
CA THR A 50 -2.65 6.50 16.45
C THR A 50 -1.73 5.29 16.25
N ILE A 51 -1.05 5.21 15.10
CA ILE A 51 -0.10 4.13 14.84
C ILE A 51 1.03 4.14 15.87
N GLN A 52 1.63 5.30 16.13
CA GLN A 52 2.68 5.46 17.14
C GLN A 52 2.21 4.99 18.52
N SER A 53 1.03 5.43 18.96
CA SER A 53 0.51 5.05 20.28
C SER A 53 0.35 3.54 20.46
N ILE A 54 0.11 2.78 19.38
CA ILE A 54 -0.11 1.34 19.41
C ILE A 54 1.19 0.56 19.18
N MET A 55 2.05 1.01 18.25
CA MET A 55 3.12 0.19 17.68
C MET A 55 4.54 0.74 17.89
N HIS A 56 4.72 1.89 18.55
CA HIS A 56 6.04 2.51 18.70
C HIS A 56 7.12 1.63 19.37
N HIS A 57 6.72 0.65 20.18
CA HIS A 57 7.63 -0.29 20.81
C HIS A 57 8.03 -1.47 19.92
N ASP A 58 7.28 -1.73 18.85
CA ASP A 58 7.53 -2.83 17.91
C ASP A 58 8.30 -2.31 16.69
N ARG A 59 9.63 -2.36 16.81
CA ARG A 59 10.55 -1.90 15.75
C ARG A 59 10.36 -2.65 14.44
N ASP A 60 10.01 -3.94 14.50
CA ASP A 60 9.79 -4.74 13.30
C ASP A 60 8.52 -4.30 12.58
N ALA A 61 7.43 -4.07 13.32
CA ALA A 61 6.20 -3.50 12.78
C ALA A 61 6.44 -2.13 12.13
N MET A 62 7.14 -1.23 12.83
CA MET A 62 7.46 0.10 12.30
C MET A 62 8.31 0.03 11.03
N ASN A 63 9.29 -0.87 10.95
CA ASN A 63 10.08 -1.10 9.74
C ASN A 63 9.21 -1.57 8.55
N HIS A 64 8.24 -2.46 8.82
CA HIS A 64 7.29 -2.90 7.79
C HIS A 64 6.38 -1.75 7.34
N LEU A 65 5.94 -0.89 8.25
CA LEU A 65 5.20 0.32 7.91
C LEU A 65 6.02 1.25 7.03
N THR A 66 7.27 1.57 7.41
CA THR A 66 8.13 2.46 6.63
C THR A 66 8.34 1.94 5.21
N LYS A 67 8.60 0.63 5.05
CA LYS A 67 8.71 -0.01 3.72
C LYS A 67 7.42 0.07 2.93
N PHE A 68 6.27 -0.15 3.58
CA PHE A 68 4.98 -0.04 2.90
C PHE A 68 4.71 1.40 2.47
N GLN A 69 4.95 2.39 3.33
CA GLN A 69 4.80 3.81 3.04
C GLN A 69 5.73 4.31 1.92
N GLU A 70 6.94 3.78 1.85
CA GLU A 70 7.83 4.00 0.69
C GLU A 70 7.17 3.51 -0.61
N ALA A 71 6.62 2.29 -0.62
CA ALA A 71 5.92 1.78 -1.79
C ALA A 71 4.65 2.59 -2.13
N VAL A 72 3.91 3.07 -1.12
CA VAL A 72 2.77 3.98 -1.32
C VAL A 72 3.23 5.27 -2.03
N ARG A 73 4.34 5.86 -1.59
CA ARG A 73 4.91 7.07 -2.22
C ARG A 73 5.34 6.85 -3.66
N TRP A 74 5.94 5.69 -3.97
CA TRP A 74 6.23 5.33 -5.36
C TRP A 74 4.97 5.13 -6.18
N ALA A 75 3.94 4.50 -5.62
CA ALA A 75 2.67 4.27 -6.32
C ALA A 75 1.89 5.56 -6.62
N VAL A 76 2.00 6.60 -5.78
CA VAL A 76 1.42 7.93 -6.05
C VAL A 76 2.05 8.61 -7.27
N ASN A 77 3.31 8.29 -7.56
CA ASN A 77 4.08 8.83 -8.69
C ASN A 77 4.51 7.68 -9.63
N VAL A 78 3.63 6.69 -9.83
CA VAL A 78 3.96 5.45 -10.55
C VAL A 78 4.43 5.72 -11.98
N ASP A 79 3.87 6.73 -12.62
CA ASP A 79 4.18 7.18 -13.97
C ASP A 79 5.56 7.83 -14.08
N GLU A 80 5.99 8.52 -13.02
CA GLU A 80 7.31 9.16 -12.94
C GLU A 80 8.41 8.17 -12.55
N VAL A 81 8.12 7.25 -11.61
CA VAL A 81 9.10 6.31 -11.06
C VAL A 81 9.28 5.08 -11.96
N PHE A 82 8.21 4.63 -12.62
CA PHE A 82 8.18 3.44 -13.46
C PHE A 82 7.63 3.79 -14.85
N PRO A 83 8.48 4.22 -15.80
CA PRO A 83 8.02 4.81 -17.06
C PRO A 83 7.40 3.80 -18.05
N ASP A 84 7.66 2.50 -17.90
CA ASP A 84 7.08 1.47 -18.76
C ASP A 84 6.19 0.47 -17.98
N GLU A 85 5.24 -0.13 -18.70
CA GLU A 85 4.27 -1.07 -18.16
C GLU A 85 4.94 -2.25 -17.43
N GLN A 86 6.03 -2.79 -17.98
CA GLN A 86 6.70 -3.94 -17.39
C GLN A 86 7.33 -3.60 -16.04
N GLN A 87 7.88 -2.39 -15.90
CA GLN A 87 8.36 -1.87 -14.62
C GLN A 87 7.21 -1.66 -13.63
N ARG A 88 6.09 -1.06 -14.07
CA ARG A 88 4.90 -0.87 -13.23
C ARG A 88 4.35 -2.20 -12.75
N MET A 89 4.30 -3.20 -13.62
CA MET A 89 3.78 -4.52 -13.25
C MET A 89 4.67 -5.25 -12.26
N ARG A 90 5.98 -5.22 -12.48
CA ARG A 90 6.94 -5.74 -11.49
C ARG A 90 6.83 -5.02 -10.16
N PHE A 91 6.72 -3.69 -10.18
CA PHE A 91 6.54 -2.92 -8.96
C PHE A 91 5.28 -3.37 -8.19
N ILE A 92 4.14 -3.49 -8.86
CA ILE A 92 2.89 -3.92 -8.20
C ILE A 92 3.05 -5.31 -7.56
N HIS A 93 3.51 -6.30 -8.32
CA HIS A 93 3.52 -7.69 -7.87
C HIS A 93 4.69 -8.06 -6.96
N GLU A 94 5.88 -7.47 -7.18
CA GLU A 94 7.10 -7.82 -6.46
C GLU A 94 7.35 -6.90 -5.26
N THR A 95 6.77 -5.69 -5.26
CA THR A 95 7.03 -4.68 -4.23
C THR A 95 5.78 -4.25 -3.47
N LEU A 96 4.80 -3.63 -4.15
CA LEU A 96 3.66 -3.00 -3.48
C LEU A 96 2.80 -4.03 -2.76
N LEU A 97 2.33 -5.06 -3.48
CA LEU A 97 1.43 -6.07 -2.94
C LEU A 97 2.07 -6.87 -1.80
N PRO A 98 3.32 -7.39 -1.91
CA PRO A 98 3.96 -8.10 -0.80
C PRO A 98 4.18 -7.22 0.44
N ARG A 99 4.54 -5.94 0.26
CA ARG A 99 4.71 -5.00 1.39
C ARG A 99 3.38 -4.69 2.07
N LYS A 100 2.31 -4.46 1.29
CA LYS A 100 0.94 -4.29 1.81
C LYS A 100 0.49 -5.51 2.59
N GLN A 101 0.67 -6.72 2.05
CA GLN A 101 0.24 -7.97 2.69
C GLN A 101 0.97 -8.20 4.02
N LYS A 102 2.28 -7.98 4.06
CA LYS A 102 3.06 -8.04 5.31
C LYS A 102 2.54 -7.04 6.34
N TRP A 103 2.29 -5.80 5.93
CA TRP A 103 1.75 -4.79 6.82
C TRP A 103 0.35 -5.14 7.33
N LYS A 104 -0.55 -5.58 6.44
CA LYS A 104 -1.89 -6.02 6.81
C LYS A 104 -1.84 -7.17 7.83
N ALA A 105 -0.98 -8.16 7.62
CA ALA A 105 -0.84 -9.28 8.56
C ALA A 105 -0.41 -8.82 9.97
N ILE A 106 0.41 -7.78 10.05
CA ILE A 106 0.78 -7.14 11.32
C ILE A 106 -0.45 -6.46 11.94
N ILE A 107 -1.18 -5.64 11.18
CA ILE A 107 -2.43 -5.00 11.67
C ILE A 107 -3.42 -6.05 12.19
N ASP A 108 -3.63 -7.14 11.45
CA ASP A 108 -4.53 -8.23 11.81
C ASP A 108 -4.10 -8.86 13.15
N LYS A 109 -2.80 -9.11 13.36
CA LYS A 109 -2.26 -9.64 14.63
C LYS A 109 -2.52 -8.69 15.80
N TYR A 110 -2.37 -7.38 15.59
CA TYR A 110 -2.60 -6.39 16.64
C TYR A 110 -4.08 -6.29 17.03
N LEU A 111 -5.00 -6.45 16.08
CA LEU A 111 -6.45 -6.47 16.29
C LEU A 111 -6.97 -7.73 17.03
N ILE A 112 -6.21 -8.83 17.01
CA ILE A 112 -6.56 -10.05 17.75
C ILE A 112 -6.07 -9.95 19.20
N THR A 113 -4.93 -9.28 19.41
CA THR A 113 -4.27 -9.21 20.72
C THR A 113 -4.77 -8.05 21.60
N HIS A 114 -5.45 -7.06 21.02
CA HIS A 114 -5.95 -5.84 21.68
C HIS A 114 -7.39 -5.55 21.25
#